data_AF-A0A961UYC4-F1
#
_entry.id   AF-A0A961UYC4-F1
#
_cell.length_a   1.000
_cell.length_b   1.000
_cell.length_c   1.000
_cell.angle_alpha   90.00
_cell.angle_beta   90.00
_cell.angle_gamma   90.00
#
_symmetry.space_group_name_H-M   'P 1'
#
loop_
_entity.id
_entity.type
_entity.pdbx_description
1 polymer ?
#
loop_
_entity_poly.entity_id
_entity_poly.type
_entity_poly.pdbx_seq_one_letter_code
_entity_poly.pdbx_strand_id
1 'polypeptide(L)' 'MSWTDERVELLKKLWGEGLSASQIAGRLGSVTRNAVIGKVHRL' A
#
# COMPACT_ATOMS: atom_id res chain seq x y z
N MET A 1 -12.57 4.39 1.80
CA MET A 1 -11.94 3.43 0.88
C MET A 1 -11.61 2.17 1.66
N SER A 2 -11.97 0.98 1.14
CA SER A 2 -11.69 -0.30 1.82
C SER A 2 -10.35 -0.90 1.35
N TRP A 3 -9.61 -1.53 2.25
CA TRP A 3 -8.47 -2.38 1.91
C TRP A 3 -9.01 -3.75 1.52
N THR A 4 -9.31 -3.95 0.24
CA THR A 4 -9.66 -5.28 -0.29
C THR A 4 -8.43 -6.18 -0.30
N ASP A 5 -8.66 -7.49 -0.32
CA ASP A 5 -7.56 -8.47 -0.33
C ASP A 5 -6.63 -8.26 -1.53
N GLU A 6 -7.18 -7.97 -2.70
CA GLU A 6 -6.42 -7.62 -3.92
C GLU A 6 -5.49 -6.41 -3.71
N ARG A 7 -5.98 -5.37 -3.02
CA ARG A 7 -5.17 -4.18 -2.70
C ARG A 7 -4.10 -4.50 -1.66
N VAL A 8 -4.38 -5.41 -0.73
CA VAL A 8 -3.41 -5.88 0.27
C VAL A 8 -2.32 -6.72 -0.39
N GLU A 9 -2.66 -7.62 -1.31
CA GLU A 9 -1.69 -8.42 -2.05
C GLU A 9 -0.82 -7.55 -2.95
N LEU A 10 -1.43 -6.57 -3.65
CA LEU A 10 -0.67 -5.60 -4.43
C LEU A 10 0.25 -4.75 -3.54
N LEU A 11 -0.22 -4.32 -2.36
CA LEU A 11 0.62 -3.62 -1.38
C LEU A 11 1.83 -4.47 -0.96
N LYS A 12 1.62 -5.73 -0.57
CA LYS A 12 2.70 -6.64 -0.16
C LYS A 12 3.73 -6.83 -1.26
N LYS A 13 3.27 -7.03 -2.50
CA LYS A 13 4.14 -7.17 -3.68
C LYS A 13 5.02 -5.93 -3.87
N LEU A 14 4.40 -4.75 -3.95
CA LEU A 14 5.13 -3.51 -4.18
C LEU A 14 6.09 -3.15 -3.03
N TRP A 15 5.70 -3.47 -1.80
CA TRP A 15 6.56 -3.31 -0.63
C TRP A 15 7.77 -4.25 -0.68
N GLY A 16 7.56 -5.52 -1.04
CA GLY A 16 8.63 -6.49 -1.24
C GLY A 16 9.59 -6.13 -2.38
N GLU A 17 9.10 -5.41 -3.40
CA GLU A 17 9.91 -4.80 -4.46
C GLU A 17 10.72 -3.57 -3.99
N GLY A 18 10.59 -3.15 -2.73
CA GLY A 18 11.35 -2.05 -2.13
C GLY A 18 10.81 -0.65 -2.45
N LEU A 19 9.58 -0.55 -2.96
CA LEU A 19 8.99 0.77 -3.25
C LEU A 19 8.68 1.56 -1.97
N SER A 20 8.86 2.87 -2.06
CA SER A 20 8.45 3.78 -0.99
C SER A 20 6.92 3.85 -0.86
N ALA A 21 6.43 4.13 0.35
CA ALA A 21 5.00 4.29 0.61
C ALA A 21 4.31 5.35 -0.27
N SER A 22 5.03 6.41 -0.68
CA SER A 22 4.51 7.42 -1.62
C SER A 22 4.35 6.87 -3.04
N GLN A 23 5.31 6.08 -3.53
CA GLN A 23 5.19 5.43 -4.84
C GLN A 23 4.05 4.41 -4.84
N ILE A 24 3.93 3.63 -3.76
CA ILE A 24 2.85 2.66 -3.59
C ILE A 24 1.50 3.36 -3.53
N ALA A 25 1.38 4.47 -2.80
CA ALA A 25 0.15 5.25 -2.74
C ALA A 25 -0.28 5.76 -4.13
N GLY A 26 0.67 6.22 -4.94
CA GLY A 26 0.44 6.60 -6.33
C GLY A 26 -0.05 5.43 -7.20
N ARG A 27 0.52 4.23 -7.03
CA ARG A 27 0.11 3.03 -7.79
C ARG A 27 -1.24 2.47 -7.35
N LEU A 28 -1.51 2.45 -6.05
CA LEU A 28 -2.77 1.94 -5.50
C LEU A 28 -3.94 2.88 -5.77
N GLY A 29 -3.68 4.19 -5.89
CA GLY A 29 -4.70 5.21 -6.10
C GLY A 29 -5.62 5.38 -4.89
N SER A 30 -6.13 6.59 -4.71
CA SER A 30 -7.11 6.96 -3.68
C SER A 30 -6.72 6.62 -2.23
N VAL A 31 -5.45 6.33 -1.99
CA VAL A 31 -4.83 6.18 -0.66
C VAL A 31 -3.66 7.13 -0.53
N THR A 32 -3.40 7.59 0.69
CA THR A 32 -2.26 8.48 0.97
C THR A 32 -1.03 7.66 1.37
N ARG A 33 0.16 8.29 1.31
CA ARG A 33 1.40 7.72 1.86
C ARG A 33 1.21 7.21 3.30
N ASN A 34 0.53 7.98 4.14
CA ASN A 34 0.32 7.63 5.56
C ASN A 34 -0.64 6.45 5.72
N ALA A 35 -1.66 6.34 4.86
CA ALA A 35 -2.55 5.18 4.85
C ALA A 35 -1.78 3.89 4.49
N VAL A 36 -0.85 3.96 3.54
CA VAL A 36 0.03 2.84 3.16
C VAL A 36 0.94 2.45 4.33
N ILE A 37 1.66 3.39 4.95
CA ILE A 37 2.51 3.15 6.12
C ILE A 37 1.71 2.46 7.22
N GLY A 38 0.57 3.04 7.60
CA GLY A 38 -0.27 2.48 8.65
C GLY A 38 -0.75 1.07 8.32
N LYS A 39 -1.10 0.79 7.05
CA LYS A 39 -1.54 -0.56 6.66
C LYS A 39 -0.40 -1.57 6.74
N VAL A 40 0.79 -1.24 6.23
CA VAL A 40 1.97 -2.12 6.29
C VAL A 40 2.32 -2.49 7.74
N HIS A 41 2.29 -1.53 8.67
CA HIS A 41 2.57 -1.81 10.08
C HIS A 41 1.51 -2.68 10.80
N ARG A 42 0.33 -2.87 10.21
CA ARG A 42 -0.76 -3.70 10.75
C ARG A 42 -0.91 -5.04 10.04
N LEU A 43 -0.15 -5.27 8.97
CA LEU A 43 -0.09 -6.53 8.24
C LEU A 43 1.04 -7.39 8.81
#